data_AF-A0A1J8P7J1-F1
#
_entry.id   AF-A0A1J8P7J1-F1
#
_cell.length_a   1.000
_cell.length_b   1.000
_cell.length_c   1.000
_cell.angle_alpha   90.00
_cell.angle_beta   90.00
_cell.angle_gamma   90.00
#
_symmetry.space_group_name_H-M   'P 1'
#
loop_
_entity.id
_entity.type
_entity.pdbx_description
1 polymer ?
#
loop_
_entity_poly.entity_id
_entity_poly.type
_entity_poly.pdbx_seq_one_letter_code
_entity_poly.pdbx_strand_id
1 'polypeptide(L)'
;VFRRYSRLLKEQKTLPDVVFIDGGLGQLNQAIMVMDSIGIESIQLVGVAKGEGRKAGLETLIMVKDGKTKKINLPPHDQALMLINHIRDESHRFAIKNHRQKRGK
;
A
#
# COMPACT_ATOMS: atom_id res chain seq x y z
N VAL A 1 8.43 -1.02 -6.25
CA VAL A 1 7.97 0.33 -6.62
C VAL A 1 8.63 0.80 -7.91
N PHE A 2 9.95 1.07 -7.91
CA PHE A 2 10.73 1.54 -9.07
C PHE A 2 10.33 0.92 -10.41
N ARG A 3 10.50 -0.41 -10.58
CA ARG A 3 10.21 -1.12 -11.83
C ARG A 3 8.84 -0.80 -12.44
N ARG A 4 7.79 -0.70 -11.62
CA ARG A 4 6.42 -0.43 -12.11
C ARG A 4 6.31 1.01 -12.57
N TYR A 5 6.69 1.95 -11.72
CA TYR A 5 6.41 3.36 -11.94
C TYR A 5 7.37 4.02 -12.92
N SER A 6 8.65 3.65 -12.94
CA SER A 6 9.57 4.07 -14.00
C SER A 6 9.10 3.62 -15.38
N ARG A 7 8.50 2.43 -15.48
CA ARG A 7 7.90 1.93 -16.72
C ARG A 7 6.66 2.74 -17.12
N LEU A 8 5.78 3.05 -16.18
CA LEU A 8 4.59 3.87 -16.47
C LEU A 8 4.97 5.27 -16.96
N LEU A 9 5.98 5.91 -16.32
CA LEU A 9 6.52 7.19 -16.78
C LEU A 9 7.09 7.10 -18.20
N LYS A 10 7.93 6.09 -18.47
CA LYS A 10 8.53 5.88 -19.79
C LYS A 10 7.48 5.64 -20.88
N GLU A 11 6.42 4.91 -20.56
CA GLU A 11 5.31 4.61 -21.46
C GLU A 11 4.25 5.72 -21.49
N GLN A 12 4.43 6.82 -20.76
CA GLN A 12 3.46 7.92 -20.61
C GLN A 12 2.04 7.43 -20.26
N LYS A 13 1.96 6.42 -19.39
CA LYS A 13 0.70 5.86 -18.92
C LYS A 13 0.21 6.56 -17.68
N THR A 14 -1.12 6.58 -17.50
CA THR A 14 -1.79 7.14 -16.33
C THR A 14 -1.26 6.51 -15.04
N LEU A 15 -0.91 7.39 -14.09
CA LEU A 15 -0.55 7.00 -12.74
C LEU A 15 -1.83 6.85 -11.89
N PRO A 16 -1.84 5.94 -10.90
CA PRO A 16 -2.97 5.85 -9.96
C PRO A 16 -2.98 7.04 -9.01
N ASP A 17 -4.16 7.45 -8.56
CA ASP A 17 -4.29 8.53 -7.56
C ASP A 17 -3.82 8.09 -6.16
N VAL A 18 -4.06 6.81 -5.82
CA VAL A 18 -3.75 6.25 -4.50
C VAL A 18 -3.10 4.87 -4.65
N VAL A 19 -2.09 4.61 -3.81
CA VAL A 19 -1.43 3.32 -3.72
C VAL A 19 -1.35 2.88 -2.26
N PHE A 20 -1.93 1.70 -1.99
CA PHE A 20 -1.85 1.06 -0.69
C PHE A 20 -0.61 0.16 -0.61
N ILE A 21 0.11 0.29 0.51
CA ILE A 21 1.27 -0.55 0.85
C ILE A 21 0.85 -1.46 1.99
N ASP A 22 0.85 -2.78 1.78
CA ASP A 22 0.56 -3.77 2.83
C ASP A 22 1.74 -3.90 3.80
N GLY A 23 1.88 -2.90 4.65
CA GLY A 23 2.78 -2.92 5.80
C GLY A 23 2.96 -1.56 6.47
N GLY A 24 3.83 -1.55 7.47
CA GLY A 24 4.01 -0.43 8.38
C GLY A 24 4.86 0.71 7.83
N LEU A 25 5.14 1.68 8.72
CA LEU A 25 5.86 2.92 8.40
C LEU A 25 7.19 2.71 7.67
N GLY A 26 7.98 1.70 8.05
CA GLY A 26 9.26 1.42 7.39
C GLY A 26 9.11 1.09 5.90
N GLN A 27 8.14 0.24 5.55
CA GLN A 27 7.87 -0.12 4.15
C GLN A 27 7.26 1.05 3.38
N LEU A 28 6.41 1.85 4.02
CA LEU A 28 5.86 3.07 3.45
C LEU A 28 6.97 4.08 3.11
N ASN A 29 7.91 4.31 4.03
CA ASN A 29 9.04 5.23 3.82
C ASN A 29 9.96 4.76 2.68
N GLN A 30 10.20 3.44 2.55
CA GLN A 30 10.92 2.90 1.40
C GLN A 30 10.18 3.14 0.09
N ALA A 31 8.86 3.00 0.07
CA ALA A 31 8.06 3.29 -1.11
C ALA A 31 8.13 4.78 -1.50
N ILE A 32 8.01 5.68 -0.51
CA ILE A 32 8.14 7.13 -0.68
C ILE A 32 9.51 7.47 -1.30
N MET A 33 10.60 7.06 -0.65
CA MET A 33 11.97 7.34 -1.12
C MET A 33 12.17 6.91 -2.58
N VAL A 34 11.61 5.77 -2.99
CA VAL A 34 11.74 5.28 -4.36
C VAL A 34 10.86 6.07 -5.33
N MET A 35 9.67 6.50 -4.94
CA MET A 35 8.82 7.38 -5.77
C MET A 35 9.46 8.75 -5.97
N ASP A 36 9.98 9.33 -4.89
CA ASP A 36 10.68 10.62 -4.90
C ASP A 36 11.92 10.55 -5.80
N SER A 37 12.70 9.46 -5.74
CA SER A 37 13.88 9.27 -6.59
C SER A 37 13.60 9.23 -8.09
N ILE A 38 12.33 9.02 -8.49
CA ILE A 38 11.88 9.02 -9.89
C ILE A 38 10.92 10.17 -10.19
N GLY A 39 10.82 11.15 -9.29
CA GLY A 39 10.05 12.39 -9.48
C GLY A 39 8.53 12.21 -9.44
N ILE A 40 8.02 11.21 -8.71
CA ILE A 40 6.57 11.00 -8.56
C ILE A 40 6.11 11.50 -7.20
N GLU A 41 5.44 12.64 -7.21
CA GLU A 41 4.85 13.27 -6.01
C GLU A 41 3.31 13.27 -6.04
N SER A 42 2.71 13.01 -7.20
CA SER A 42 1.26 13.11 -7.41
C SER A 42 0.44 11.95 -6.83
N ILE A 43 1.09 10.85 -6.45
CA ILE A 43 0.43 9.63 -5.97
C ILE A 43 0.33 9.67 -4.44
N GLN A 44 -0.87 9.54 -3.89
CA GLN A 44 -1.04 9.38 -2.46
C GLN A 44 -0.63 7.96 -2.02
N LEU A 45 0.37 7.87 -1.15
CA LEU A 45 0.80 6.61 -0.56
C LEU A 45 0.18 6.41 0.83
N VAL A 46 -0.42 5.23 1.03
CA VAL A 46 -1.03 4.84 2.30
C VAL A 46 -0.48 3.50 2.75
N GLY A 47 0.20 3.46 3.89
CA GLY A 47 0.58 2.22 4.56
C GLY A 47 -0.61 1.62 5.32
N VAL A 48 -0.81 0.32 5.21
CA VAL A 48 -1.84 -0.42 5.94
C VAL A 48 -1.15 -1.36 6.92
N ALA A 49 -1.00 -0.90 8.16
CA ALA A 49 -0.38 -1.69 9.22
C ALA A 49 -1.42 -2.58 9.91
N LYS A 50 -0.99 -3.79 10.31
CA LYS A 50 -1.83 -4.67 11.13
C LYS A 50 -2.16 -3.98 12.45
N GLY A 51 -3.41 -4.11 12.88
CA GLY A 51 -3.88 -3.59 14.17
C GLY A 51 -3.27 -4.27 15.38
N GLU A 52 -3.48 -3.66 16.55
CA GLU A 52 -3.12 -4.24 17.84
C GLU A 52 -3.67 -5.66 17.97
N GLY A 53 -2.83 -6.59 18.46
CA GLY A 53 -3.20 -8.00 18.61
C GLY A 53 -3.39 -8.80 17.32
N ARG A 54 -3.02 -8.26 16.13
CA ARG A 54 -3.16 -8.94 14.83
C ARG A 54 -4.59 -9.37 14.48
N LYS A 55 -5.61 -8.75 15.06
CA LYS A 55 -7.01 -8.99 14.69
C LYS A 55 -7.35 -8.22 13.42
N ALA A 56 -8.05 -8.88 12.50
CA ALA A 56 -8.59 -8.24 11.31
C ALA A 56 -9.64 -7.18 11.70
N GLY A 57 -9.67 -6.04 11.01
CA GLY A 57 -10.57 -4.93 11.30
C GLY A 57 -10.04 -3.94 12.34
N LEU A 58 -8.76 -4.03 12.72
CA LEU A 58 -8.08 -3.06 13.59
C LEU A 58 -6.92 -2.36 12.88
N GLU A 59 -6.84 -2.47 11.56
CA GLU A 59 -5.74 -1.92 10.78
C GLU A 59 -5.57 -0.41 10.99
N THR A 60 -4.32 0.00 11.07
CA THR A 60 -3.94 1.41 11.15
C THR A 60 -3.50 1.89 9.78
N LEU A 61 -4.14 2.95 9.29
CA LEU A 61 -3.71 3.63 8.08
C LEU A 61 -2.59 4.62 8.44
N ILE A 62 -1.52 4.59 7.66
CA ILE A 62 -0.33 5.42 7.86
C ILE A 62 -0.13 6.26 6.62
N MET A 63 0.01 7.57 6.81
CA MET A 63 0.37 8.51 5.76
C MET A 63 1.56 9.33 6.21
N VAL A 64 2.43 9.69 5.27
CA VAL A 64 3.53 10.61 5.52
C VAL A 64 3.36 11.77 4.57
N LYS A 65 3.30 12.98 5.13
CA LYS A 65 3.18 14.22 4.37
C LYS A 65 4.07 15.27 5.00
N ASP A 66 4.87 15.95 4.20
CA ASP A 66 5.79 17.02 4.64
C ASP A 66 6.69 16.57 5.81
N GLY A 67 7.21 15.35 5.74
CA GLY A 67 8.04 14.72 6.79
C GLY A 67 7.29 14.33 8.08
N LYS A 68 5.98 14.60 8.18
CA LYS A 68 5.16 14.25 9.33
C LYS A 68 4.41 12.96 9.09
N THR A 69 4.48 12.05 10.06
CA THR A 69 3.71 10.80 10.04
C THR A 69 2.36 11.01 10.70
N LYS A 70 1.27 10.71 9.97
CA LYS A 70 -0.08 10.66 10.48
C LYS A 70 -0.55 9.21 10.52
N LYS A 71 -1.06 8.78 11.68
CA LYS A 71 -1.74 7.49 11.84
C LYS A 71 -3.24 7.74 11.98
N ILE A 72 -4.04 6.97 11.27
CA ILE A 72 -5.50 7.01 11.33
C ILE A 72 -5.98 5.63 11.74
N ASN A 73 -6.69 5.60 12.86
CA ASN A 73 -7.40 4.41 13.33
C ASN A 73 -8.88 4.64 13.06
N LEU A 74 -9.47 3.76 12.26
CA LEU A 74 -10.91 3.79 11.98
C LEU A 74 -11.61 2.76 12.87
N PRO A 75 -12.89 2.98 13.23
CA PRO A 75 -13.70 1.94 13.87
C PRO A 75 -13.75 0.66 13.02
N PRO A 76 -13.84 -0.54 13.63
CA PRO A 76 -13.85 -1.81 12.90
C PRO A 76 -14.97 -1.95 11.85
N HIS A 77 -16.08 -1.26 12.06
CA HIS A 77 -17.26 -1.28 11.19
C HIS A 77 -17.31 -0.08 10.23
N ASP A 78 -16.24 0.72 10.16
CA ASP A 78 -16.14 1.83 9.23
C ASP A 78 -16.03 1.31 7.79
N GLN A 79 -16.89 1.79 6.90
CA GLN A 79 -16.94 1.35 5.51
C GLN A 79 -15.61 1.61 4.76
N ALA A 80 -14.90 2.69 5.09
CA ALA A 80 -13.61 2.97 4.47
C ALA A 80 -12.57 1.92 4.89
N LEU A 81 -12.55 1.53 6.17
CA LEU A 81 -11.67 0.47 6.64
C LEU A 81 -12.00 -0.88 5.99
N MET A 82 -13.29 -1.21 5.88
CA MET A 82 -13.75 -2.43 5.22
C MET A 82 -13.31 -2.50 3.75
N LEU A 83 -13.43 -1.39 3.02
CA LEU A 83 -12.98 -1.30 1.63
C LEU A 83 -11.46 -1.49 1.52
N ILE A 84 -10.68 -0.84 2.37
CA ILE A 84 -9.21 -0.97 2.37
C ILE A 84 -8.78 -2.40 2.68
N ASN A 85 -9.44 -3.04 3.64
CA ASN A 85 -9.20 -4.45 3.96
C ASN A 85 -9.54 -5.37 2.78
N HIS A 86 -10.63 -5.10 2.05
CA HIS A 86 -10.96 -5.85 0.85
C HIS A 86 -9.89 -5.73 -0.25
N ILE A 87 -9.37 -4.51 -0.49
CA ILE A 87 -8.27 -4.27 -1.45
C ILE A 87 -7.01 -5.05 -1.04
N ARG A 88 -6.71 -5.05 0.26
CA ARG A 88 -5.56 -5.76 0.84
C ARG A 88 -5.71 -7.27 0.67
N ASP A 89 -6.88 -7.81 0.99
CA ASP A 89 -7.18 -9.24 0.86
C ASP A 89 -7.05 -9.70 -0.60
N GLU A 90 -7.53 -8.90 -1.55
CA GLU A 90 -7.39 -9.19 -2.97
C GLU A 90 -5.92 -9.15 -3.43
N SER A 91 -5.15 -8.18 -2.93
CA SER A 91 -3.70 -8.10 -3.18
C SER A 91 -2.96 -9.33 -2.61
N HIS A 92 -3.32 -9.75 -1.40
CA HIS A 92 -2.75 -10.93 -0.74
C HIS A 92 -3.12 -12.23 -1.47
N ARG A 93 -4.40 -12.38 -1.86
CA ARG A 93 -4.92 -13.51 -2.64
C ARG A 93 -4.16 -13.66 -3.96
N PHE A 94 -3.95 -12.56 -4.67
CA PHE A 94 -3.19 -12.55 -5.92
C PHE A 94 -1.73 -12.98 -5.71
N ALA A 95 -1.08 -12.49 -4.66
CA ALA A 95 0.30 -12.88 -4.31
C ALA A 95 0.41 -14.38 -3.99
N ILE A 96 -0.50 -14.94 -3.17
CA ILE A 96 -0.55 -16.36 -2.84
C ILE A 96 -0.76 -17.22 -4.09
N LYS A 97 -1.72 -16.85 -4.95
CA LYS A 97 -2.04 -17.60 -6.18
C LYS A 97 -0.80 -17.76 -7.06
N ASN A 98 -0.07 -16.66 -7.29
CA ASN A 98 1.15 -16.68 -8.09
C ASN A 98 2.29 -17.49 -7.44
N HIS A 99 2.39 -17.47 -6.10
CA HIS A 99 3.39 -18.28 -5.39
C HIS A 99 3.09 -19.78 -5.45
N ARG A 100 1.81 -20.19 -5.36
CA ARG A 100 1.43 -21.61 -5.48
C ARG A 100 1.71 -22.18 -6.86
N GLN A 101 1.44 -21.43 -7.93
CA GLN A 101 1.76 -21.84 -9.30
C GLN A 101 3.26 -22.06 -9.53
N LYS A 102 4.13 -21.36 -8.80
CA LYS A 102 5.59 -21.53 -8.90
C LYS A 102 6.14 -22.72 -8.10
N ARG A 103 5.41 -23.24 -7.11
CA ARG A 103 5.84 -24.36 -6.24
C ARG A 103 5.19 -25.70 -6.59
N GLY A 104 4.18 -25.69 -7.47
CA GLY A 104 3.52 -26.90 -8.00
C GLY A 104 4.16 -27.47 -9.26
N LYS A 105 5.44 -27.14 -9.52
CA LYS A 105 6.30 -27.84 -10.47
C LYS A 105 7.37 -28.59 -9.69
#